data_AF-A0A9W3EJB6-F1
#
_entry.id   AF-A0A9W3EJB6-F1
#
_cell.length_a   1.000
_cell.length_b   1.000
_cell.length_c   1.000
_cell.angle_alpha   90.00
_cell.angle_beta   90.00
_cell.angle_gamma   90.00
#
_symmetry.space_group_name_H-M   'P 1'
#
loop_
_entity.id
_entity.type
_entity.pdbx_description
1 polymer ?
#
loop_
_entity_poly.entity_id
_entity_poly.type
_entity_poly.pdbx_seq_one_letter_code
_entity_poly.pdbx_strand_id
1 'polypeptide(L)'
;MEAVLPIMSQFPEIETCVECSAKNLKNISELFYYAQKAVLHPTAPLYDPEAKQLRPACAQALTRIFRLSDQDMDQALNDQELNAFQKSCFGHPLAPQALEDVKMVVSRNVAGGVRDDRLTLDGFLFLNMLFIQRGRHETTWTILRRFGYGDSLELTADYLFPPLRVPPGCSAELNHRGYQFVQRMFEKHDQDRDGALSPAELQSLFSVFPAAPWGPQLSRTVRTEAGRLPLHGYLCQWTLVTYLDVQCCLEHLGYLGYPTLYEQDSQAHAITVTREKRLDQEKGQTQRSVLLCKVVGARGVGKSSFLQAFLGRGLGHQGAQDPAEESSTYAIDTVQVNGQEKYLILCEVGADSLLTVAADATCDVACLMFDGSDPASFTLCASVYKRHYMDGQTPCLFVSSKADLPGGISSPGLSPTEFCRRHRLPAPTPFSCAGPAMPDTTIFTRLATMATFPHLVHGERHTTSFWLRVALGAAGAAVAAVLSFSLYRVLVKSR
;
A
#
# COMPACT_ATOMS: atom_id res chain seq x y z
N MET A 1 57.39 -6.76 16.71
CA MET A 1 56.85 -6.39 15.38
C MET A 1 57.54 -7.12 14.23
N GLU A 2 58.88 -7.23 14.18
CA GLU A 2 59.59 -7.92 13.09
C GLU A 2 59.16 -9.39 12.86
N ALA A 3 58.78 -10.12 13.91
CA ALA A 3 58.31 -11.51 13.79
C ALA A 3 56.88 -11.64 13.21
N VAL A 4 56.10 -10.57 13.20
CA VAL A 4 54.66 -10.59 12.84
C VAL A 4 54.43 -10.19 11.38
N LEU A 5 55.28 -9.29 10.85
CA LEU A 5 55.21 -8.81 9.47
C LEU A 5 55.20 -9.95 8.43
N PRO A 6 56.02 -11.01 8.55
CA PRO A 6 55.98 -12.14 7.62
C PRO A 6 54.62 -12.85 7.64
N ILE A 7 54.02 -13.01 8.83
CA ILE A 7 52.74 -13.70 9.00
C ILE A 7 51.62 -12.84 8.37
N MET A 8 51.59 -11.54 8.64
CA MET A 8 50.61 -10.63 8.01
C MET A 8 50.79 -10.53 6.49
N SER A 9 52.01 -10.68 5.98
CA SER A 9 52.25 -10.73 4.53
C SER A 9 51.79 -12.05 3.89
N GLN A 10 51.81 -13.14 4.65
CA GLN A 10 51.41 -14.47 4.20
C GLN A 10 49.89 -14.69 4.30
N PHE A 11 49.24 -14.07 5.29
CA PHE A 11 47.81 -14.21 5.57
C PHE A 11 47.15 -12.82 5.55
N PRO A 12 46.68 -12.36 4.37
CA PRO A 12 46.05 -11.04 4.19
C PRO A 12 44.81 -10.81 5.06
N GLU A 13 44.17 -11.88 5.52
CA GLU A 13 43.04 -11.87 6.45
C GLU A 13 43.42 -11.44 7.88
N ILE A 14 44.71 -11.41 8.23
CA ILE A 14 45.16 -10.96 9.54
C ILE A 14 45.16 -9.43 9.58
N GLU A 15 44.08 -8.87 10.15
CA GLU A 15 43.89 -7.41 10.23
C GLU A 15 44.71 -6.73 11.32
N THR A 16 44.90 -7.39 12.47
CA THR A 16 45.55 -6.76 13.64
C THR A 16 46.28 -7.81 14.46
N CYS A 17 47.47 -7.45 14.94
CA CYS A 17 48.23 -8.25 15.90
C CYS A 17 48.48 -7.43 17.17
N VAL A 18 48.10 -7.98 18.31
CA VAL A 18 48.25 -7.34 19.62
C VAL A 18 49.20 -8.15 20.47
N GLU A 19 50.33 -7.56 20.85
CA GLU A 19 51.23 -8.16 21.83
C GLU A 19 50.68 -7.87 23.24
N CYS A 20 50.22 -8.91 23.96
CA CYS A 20 49.58 -8.75 25.27
C CYS A 20 50.17 -9.69 26.34
N SER A 21 50.02 -9.33 27.63
CA SER A 21 50.38 -10.19 28.76
C SER A 21 49.40 -10.01 29.92
N ALA A 22 48.61 -11.03 30.21
CA ALA A 22 47.65 -11.01 31.32
C ALA A 22 48.36 -10.90 32.68
N LYS A 23 49.52 -11.56 32.82
CA LYS A 23 50.35 -11.51 34.05
C LYS A 23 50.87 -10.09 34.33
N ASN A 24 51.27 -9.38 33.27
CA ASN A 24 51.86 -8.04 33.39
C ASN A 24 50.86 -6.91 33.09
N LEU A 25 49.58 -7.24 32.89
CA LEU A 25 48.51 -6.32 32.48
C LEU A 25 48.85 -5.47 31.24
N LYS A 26 49.64 -6.03 30.30
CA LYS A 26 50.05 -5.35 29.06
C LYS A 26 48.99 -5.55 27.97
N ASN A 27 48.48 -4.45 27.40
CA ASN A 27 47.57 -4.40 26.23
C ASN A 27 46.29 -5.25 26.34
N ILE A 28 45.79 -5.49 27.56
CA ILE A 28 44.59 -6.29 27.78
C ILE A 28 43.34 -5.59 27.25
N SER A 29 43.17 -4.29 27.51
CA SER A 29 42.04 -3.52 26.99
C SER A 29 42.04 -3.44 25.47
N GLU A 30 43.21 -3.30 24.85
CA GLU A 30 43.39 -3.26 23.41
C GLU A 30 43.03 -4.60 22.76
N LEU A 31 43.46 -5.73 23.37
CA LEU A 31 43.06 -7.07 22.94
C LEU A 31 41.54 -7.23 22.92
N PHE A 32 40.84 -6.85 24.01
CA PHE A 32 39.38 -6.94 24.07
C PHE A 32 38.70 -6.00 23.08
N TYR A 33 39.21 -4.79 22.90
CA TYR A 33 38.70 -3.83 21.93
C TYR A 33 38.75 -4.40 20.50
N TYR A 34 39.91 -4.92 20.06
CA TYR A 34 40.05 -5.48 18.73
C TYR A 34 39.27 -6.79 18.55
N ALA A 35 39.19 -7.63 19.58
CA ALA A 35 38.37 -8.85 19.55
C ALA A 35 36.88 -8.51 19.39
N GLN A 36 36.37 -7.53 20.15
CA GLN A 36 34.99 -7.05 20.00
C GLN A 36 34.76 -6.45 18.63
N LYS A 37 35.69 -5.60 18.15
CA LYS A 37 35.59 -4.95 16.85
C LYS A 37 35.55 -5.95 15.70
N ALA A 38 36.36 -7.02 15.75
CA ALA A 38 36.37 -8.04 14.70
C ALA A 38 35.04 -8.82 14.59
N VAL A 39 34.33 -8.98 15.71
CA VAL A 39 33.00 -9.63 15.73
C VAL A 39 31.90 -8.64 15.37
N LEU A 40 31.95 -7.43 15.92
CA LEU A 40 30.92 -6.41 15.74
C LEU A 40 31.02 -5.72 14.38
N HIS A 41 32.17 -5.70 13.71
CA HIS A 41 32.38 -4.95 12.48
C HIS A 41 33.27 -5.75 11.51
N PRO A 42 32.87 -6.96 11.08
CA PRO A 42 33.74 -7.82 10.29
C PRO A 42 34.09 -7.19 8.93
N THR A 43 35.37 -7.18 8.54
CA THR A 43 35.79 -6.60 7.24
C THR A 43 35.54 -7.57 6.08
N ALA A 44 35.60 -8.88 6.36
CA ALA A 44 35.49 -9.96 5.37
C ALA A 44 34.30 -9.83 4.39
N PRO A 45 33.05 -9.51 4.80
CA PRO A 45 31.95 -9.34 3.85
C PRO A 45 32.02 -8.02 3.06
N LEU A 46 32.75 -7.01 3.55
CA LEU A 46 32.77 -5.68 2.94
C LEU A 46 33.80 -5.56 1.80
N TYR A 47 34.97 -6.15 1.97
CA TYR A 47 36.14 -5.84 1.16
C TYR A 47 36.94 -7.09 0.80
N ASP A 48 37.51 -7.08 -0.40
CA ASP A 48 38.45 -8.07 -0.89
C ASP A 48 39.88 -7.48 -0.80
N PRO A 49 40.72 -7.98 0.12
CA PRO A 49 42.09 -7.49 0.28
C PRO A 49 43.00 -7.82 -0.91
N GLU A 50 42.74 -8.90 -1.65
CA GLU A 50 43.53 -9.30 -2.82
C GLU A 50 43.17 -8.44 -4.03
N ALA A 51 41.89 -8.33 -4.35
CA ALA A 51 41.41 -7.52 -5.47
C ALA A 51 41.47 -6.00 -5.17
N LYS A 52 41.64 -5.63 -3.90
CA LYS A 52 41.63 -4.26 -3.38
C LYS A 52 40.34 -3.49 -3.71
N GLN A 53 39.20 -4.17 -3.64
CA GLN A 53 37.90 -3.62 -4.02
C GLN A 53 36.81 -4.00 -3.01
N LEU A 54 35.71 -3.25 -3.01
CA LEU A 54 34.51 -3.65 -2.30
C LEU A 54 33.98 -4.96 -2.88
N ARG A 55 33.48 -5.85 -2.03
CA ARG A 55 32.79 -7.04 -2.50
C ARG A 55 31.46 -6.67 -3.18
N PRO A 56 30.98 -7.46 -4.16
CA PRO A 56 29.77 -7.12 -4.92
C PRO A 56 28.53 -6.85 -4.05
N ALA A 57 28.30 -7.66 -3.00
CA ALA A 57 27.17 -7.47 -2.09
C ALA A 57 27.27 -6.14 -1.31
N CYS A 58 28.47 -5.75 -0.90
CA CYS A 58 28.72 -4.48 -0.21
C CYS A 58 28.48 -3.29 -1.15
N ALA A 59 29.01 -3.37 -2.37
CA ALA A 59 28.77 -2.35 -3.40
C ALA A 59 27.26 -2.22 -3.70
N GLN A 60 26.54 -3.33 -3.87
CA GLN A 60 25.10 -3.34 -4.11
C GLN A 60 24.32 -2.69 -2.95
N ALA A 61 24.65 -3.03 -1.71
CA ALA A 61 24.01 -2.47 -0.53
C ALA A 61 24.23 -0.94 -0.44
N LEU A 62 25.47 -0.49 -0.65
CA LEU A 62 25.83 0.93 -0.68
C LEU A 62 25.19 1.68 -1.85
N THR A 63 25.07 1.05 -3.03
CA THR A 63 24.36 1.63 -4.18
C THR A 63 22.88 1.86 -3.87
N ARG A 64 22.21 0.92 -3.18
CA ARG A 64 20.83 1.13 -2.72
C ARG A 64 20.76 2.31 -1.76
N ILE A 65 21.67 2.40 -0.79
CA ILE A 65 21.72 3.50 0.18
C ILE A 65 21.93 4.85 -0.51
N PHE A 66 22.81 4.90 -1.52
CA PHE A 66 23.03 6.09 -2.34
C PHE A 66 21.73 6.52 -3.04
N ARG A 67 21.02 5.61 -3.72
CA ARG A 67 19.75 5.91 -4.41
C ARG A 67 18.64 6.38 -3.45
N LEU A 68 18.63 5.87 -2.22
CA LEU A 68 17.71 6.34 -1.19
C LEU A 68 18.05 7.74 -0.70
N SER A 69 19.34 8.10 -0.72
CA SER A 69 19.84 9.39 -0.23
C SER A 69 19.74 10.50 -1.28
N ASP A 70 19.91 10.16 -2.55
CA ASP A 70 19.69 11.03 -3.71
C ASP A 70 18.19 11.39 -3.79
N GLN A 71 17.81 12.60 -3.39
CA GLN A 71 16.42 13.03 -3.31
C GLN A 71 15.94 13.67 -4.61
N ASP A 72 16.82 14.35 -5.35
CA ASP A 72 16.49 15.02 -6.60
C ASP A 72 16.66 14.13 -7.86
N MET A 73 17.17 12.91 -7.68
CA MET A 73 17.39 11.89 -8.73
C MET A 73 18.39 12.34 -9.81
N ASP A 74 19.28 13.25 -9.46
CA ASP A 74 20.30 13.76 -10.39
C ASP A 74 21.52 12.83 -10.50
N GLN A 75 21.52 11.68 -9.79
CA GLN A 75 22.60 10.70 -9.73
C GLN A 75 23.86 11.19 -9.01
N ALA A 76 23.75 12.23 -8.21
CA ALA A 76 24.79 12.74 -7.34
C ALA A 76 24.19 13.14 -5.98
N LEU A 77 25.04 13.32 -4.96
CA LEU A 77 24.61 13.83 -3.67
C LEU A 77 25.15 15.25 -3.51
N ASN A 78 24.24 16.21 -3.46
CA ASN A 78 24.55 17.59 -3.14
C ASN A 78 24.80 17.77 -1.62
N ASP A 79 25.24 18.95 -1.21
CA ASP A 79 25.58 19.24 0.20
C ASP A 79 24.41 19.03 1.16
N GLN A 80 23.19 19.34 0.73
CA GLN A 80 22.00 19.17 1.54
C GLN A 80 21.71 17.69 1.78
N GLU A 81 21.82 16.86 0.74
CA GLU A 81 21.62 15.41 0.81
C GLU A 81 22.74 14.74 1.60
N LEU A 82 23.99 15.14 1.41
CA LEU A 82 25.13 14.64 2.19
C LEU A 82 24.98 14.97 3.66
N ASN A 83 24.52 16.18 4.01
CA ASN A 83 24.27 16.56 5.38
C ASN A 83 23.09 15.81 6.00
N ALA A 84 22.00 15.59 5.23
CA ALA A 84 20.87 14.78 5.68
C ALA A 84 21.28 13.32 5.92
N PHE A 85 22.08 12.75 5.01
CA PHE A 85 22.66 11.42 5.13
C PHE A 85 23.55 11.29 6.38
N GLN A 86 24.46 12.26 6.59
CA GLN A 86 25.35 12.30 7.76
C GLN A 86 24.56 12.42 9.06
N LYS A 87 23.57 13.31 9.12
CA LYS A 87 22.70 13.45 10.29
C LYS A 87 21.94 12.16 10.57
N SER A 88 21.43 11.47 9.54
CA SER A 88 20.72 10.20 9.71
C SER A 88 21.64 9.09 10.21
N CYS A 89 22.88 8.99 9.72
CA CYS A 89 23.80 7.91 10.08
C CYS A 89 24.58 8.15 11.37
N PHE A 90 24.99 9.39 11.63
CA PHE A 90 25.96 9.75 12.68
C PHE A 90 25.43 10.80 13.67
N GLY A 91 24.20 11.31 13.47
CA GLY A 91 23.53 12.25 14.38
C GLY A 91 23.94 13.72 14.22
N HIS A 92 24.90 14.04 13.36
CA HIS A 92 25.36 15.41 13.11
C HIS A 92 25.78 15.61 11.65
N PRO A 93 25.61 16.81 11.08
CA PRO A 93 26.10 17.14 9.75
C PRO A 93 27.62 17.30 9.74
N LEU A 94 28.23 17.28 8.56
CA LEU A 94 29.64 17.61 8.39
C LEU A 94 29.84 19.13 8.41
N ALA A 95 30.98 19.58 8.95
CA ALA A 95 31.39 20.96 8.79
C ALA A 95 31.64 21.26 7.29
N PRO A 96 31.30 22.45 6.76
CA PRO A 96 31.46 22.76 5.34
C PRO A 96 32.86 22.48 4.80
N GLN A 97 33.91 22.84 5.57
CA GLN A 97 35.30 22.55 5.19
C GLN A 97 35.59 21.05 5.11
N ALA A 98 35.03 20.25 6.03
CA ALA A 98 35.23 18.80 6.01
C ALA A 98 34.56 18.15 4.80
N LEU A 99 33.42 18.70 4.37
CA LEU A 99 32.74 18.26 3.15
C LEU A 99 33.59 18.54 1.91
N GLU A 100 34.14 19.74 1.81
CA GLU A 100 35.06 20.13 0.73
C GLU A 100 36.30 19.24 0.70
N ASP A 101 36.90 18.98 1.86
CA ASP A 101 38.07 18.11 1.98
C ASP A 101 37.75 16.68 1.50
N VAL A 102 36.56 16.17 1.82
CA VAL A 102 36.07 14.87 1.35
C VAL A 102 35.96 14.87 -0.18
N LYS A 103 35.30 15.87 -0.77
CA LYS A 103 35.15 15.99 -2.22
C LYS A 103 36.51 16.10 -2.92
N MET A 104 37.43 16.92 -2.38
CA MET A 104 38.79 17.02 -2.91
C MET A 104 39.54 15.69 -2.92
N VAL A 105 39.41 14.90 -1.85
CA VAL A 105 40.02 13.56 -1.79
C VAL A 105 39.41 12.66 -2.88
N VAL A 106 38.10 12.68 -3.08
CA VAL A 106 37.45 11.90 -4.13
C VAL A 106 37.92 12.32 -5.52
N SER A 107 37.86 13.62 -5.83
CA SER A 107 38.24 14.17 -7.15
C SER A 107 39.69 13.84 -7.54
N ARG A 108 40.60 13.72 -6.57
CA ARG A 108 42.01 13.35 -6.83
C ARG A 108 42.21 11.87 -7.12
N ASN A 109 41.31 11.00 -6.69
CA ASN A 109 41.49 9.55 -6.75
C ASN A 109 40.52 8.86 -7.74
N VAL A 110 39.37 9.47 -8.00
CA VAL A 110 38.32 8.91 -8.87
C VAL A 110 37.91 9.95 -9.90
N ALA A 111 38.26 9.71 -11.16
CA ALA A 111 37.78 10.52 -12.27
C ALA A 111 36.25 10.44 -12.34
N GLY A 112 35.57 11.60 -12.30
CA GLY A 112 34.09 11.64 -12.27
C GLY A 112 33.48 11.29 -10.91
N GLY A 113 34.28 11.07 -9.86
CA GLY A 113 33.78 10.82 -8.50
C GLY A 113 33.07 12.03 -7.86
N VAL A 114 33.33 13.23 -8.39
CA VAL A 114 32.61 14.46 -8.07
C VAL A 114 32.22 15.14 -9.39
N ARG A 115 30.95 15.54 -9.52
CA ARG A 115 30.39 16.21 -10.69
C ARG A 115 29.64 17.46 -10.22
N ASP A 116 29.99 18.63 -10.76
CA ASP A 116 29.34 19.91 -10.42
C ASP A 116 29.27 20.16 -8.90
N ASP A 117 30.36 19.86 -8.19
CA ASP A 117 30.47 19.93 -6.73
C ASP A 117 29.53 18.96 -5.97
N ARG A 118 29.04 17.91 -6.62
CA ARG A 118 28.19 16.86 -6.04
C ARG A 118 28.90 15.52 -6.05
N LEU A 119 28.70 14.70 -5.00
CA LEU A 119 29.34 13.40 -4.86
C LEU A 119 28.60 12.35 -5.70
N THR A 120 29.25 11.73 -6.69
CA THR A 120 28.61 10.71 -7.53
C THR A 120 28.61 9.34 -6.83
N LEU A 121 27.88 8.37 -7.40
CA LEU A 121 27.88 6.98 -6.88
C LEU A 121 29.29 6.40 -6.79
N ASP A 122 30.12 6.59 -7.82
CA ASP A 122 31.49 6.10 -7.84
C ASP A 122 32.33 6.74 -6.73
N GLY A 123 32.13 8.05 -6.50
CA GLY A 123 32.75 8.75 -5.38
C GLY A 123 32.31 8.21 -4.02
N PHE A 124 31.01 7.95 -3.85
CA PHE A 124 30.44 7.39 -2.62
C PHE A 124 30.96 5.97 -2.31
N LEU A 125 31.06 5.11 -3.33
CA LEU A 125 31.63 3.77 -3.19
C LEU A 125 33.12 3.85 -2.86
N PHE A 126 33.87 4.74 -3.51
CA PHE A 126 35.28 4.96 -3.22
C PHE A 126 35.52 5.44 -1.80
N LEU A 127 34.69 6.36 -1.26
CA LEU A 127 34.83 6.81 0.13
C LEU A 127 34.67 5.67 1.13
N ASN A 128 33.68 4.79 0.92
CA ASN A 128 33.49 3.62 1.77
C ASN A 128 34.67 2.65 1.68
N MET A 129 35.20 2.41 0.46
CA MET A 129 36.42 1.64 0.27
C MET A 129 37.62 2.25 1.01
N LEU A 130 37.79 3.58 0.93
CA LEU A 130 38.87 4.30 1.59
C LEU A 130 38.77 4.21 3.11
N PHE A 131 37.57 4.28 3.69
CA PHE A 131 37.37 4.08 5.13
C PHE A 131 37.83 2.68 5.57
N ILE A 132 37.46 1.65 4.81
CA ILE A 132 37.87 0.26 5.10
C ILE A 132 39.39 0.12 5.01
N GLN A 133 40.01 0.61 3.94
CA GLN A 133 41.48 0.56 3.75
C GLN A 133 42.26 1.28 4.85
N ARG A 134 41.66 2.30 5.48
CA ARG A 134 42.24 3.03 6.62
C ARG A 134 41.90 2.42 7.99
N GLY A 135 41.33 1.21 8.04
CA GLY A 135 40.96 0.53 9.29
C GLY A 135 39.73 1.11 10.00
N ARG A 136 38.96 1.94 9.29
CA ARG A 136 37.74 2.62 9.76
C ARG A 136 36.46 1.97 9.19
N HIS A 137 36.46 0.66 8.99
CA HIS A 137 35.33 -0.09 8.46
C HIS A 137 34.05 0.01 9.33
N GLU A 138 34.18 0.36 10.61
CA GLU A 138 33.04 0.67 11.51
C GLU A 138 32.15 1.80 10.96
N THR A 139 32.73 2.78 10.28
CA THR A 139 31.96 3.85 9.62
C THR A 139 31.04 3.28 8.54
N THR A 140 31.54 2.37 7.71
CA THR A 140 30.74 1.71 6.67
C THR A 140 29.68 0.80 7.30
N TRP A 141 30.00 0.06 8.36
CA TRP A 141 29.02 -0.73 9.10
C TRP A 141 27.92 0.11 9.75
N THR A 142 28.25 1.30 10.23
CA THR A 142 27.27 2.24 10.82
C THR A 142 26.25 2.67 9.76
N ILE A 143 26.73 3.00 8.55
CA ILE A 143 25.87 3.31 7.40
C ILE A 143 24.98 2.11 7.04
N LEU A 144 25.57 0.92 6.87
CA LEU A 144 24.84 -0.30 6.52
C LEU A 144 23.72 -0.62 7.53
N ARG A 145 24.05 -0.60 8.83
CA ARG A 145 23.10 -0.90 9.91
C ARG A 145 22.00 0.14 10.03
N ARG A 146 22.31 1.43 9.81
CA ARG A 146 21.30 2.48 9.82
C ARG A 146 20.22 2.28 8.75
N PHE A 147 20.57 1.61 7.66
CA PHE A 147 19.67 1.26 6.55
C PHE A 147 19.16 -0.19 6.63
N GLY A 148 19.31 -0.86 7.77
CA GLY A 148 18.68 -2.15 8.07
C GLY A 148 19.48 -3.39 7.67
N TYR A 149 20.72 -3.24 7.17
CA TYR A 149 21.56 -4.37 6.78
C TYR A 149 22.20 -5.06 7.99
N GLY A 150 22.20 -6.40 7.95
CA GLY A 150 22.93 -7.25 8.89
C GLY A 150 24.34 -7.61 8.40
N ASP A 151 25.01 -8.49 9.15
CA ASP A 151 26.40 -8.88 8.86
C ASP A 151 26.55 -9.70 7.57
N SER A 152 25.45 -10.30 7.08
CA SER A 152 25.36 -10.96 5.76
C SER A 152 25.19 -9.99 4.59
N LEU A 153 25.07 -8.69 4.85
CA LEU A 153 24.73 -7.65 3.87
C LEU A 153 23.36 -7.83 3.21
N GLU A 154 22.46 -8.53 3.90
CA GLU A 154 21.04 -8.60 3.59
C GLU A 154 20.26 -7.70 4.56
N LEU A 155 19.10 -7.20 4.12
CA LEU A 155 18.20 -6.49 5.01
C LEU A 155 17.65 -7.46 6.05
N THR A 156 17.72 -7.07 7.32
CA THR A 156 17.30 -7.92 8.44
C THR A 156 15.79 -8.15 8.42
N ALA A 157 15.38 -9.32 8.90
CA ALA A 157 13.96 -9.66 9.03
C ALA A 157 13.22 -8.67 9.93
N ASP A 158 13.84 -8.20 11.02
CA ASP A 158 13.24 -7.21 11.92
C ASP A 158 13.03 -5.85 11.23
N TYR A 159 13.88 -5.51 10.26
CA TYR A 159 13.72 -4.29 9.46
C TYR A 159 12.60 -4.43 8.42
N LEU A 160 12.50 -5.56 7.72
CA LEU A 160 11.50 -5.75 6.66
C LEU A 160 10.11 -6.17 7.17
N PHE A 161 10.07 -6.95 8.24
CA PHE A 161 8.86 -7.57 8.78
C PHE A 161 8.63 -7.19 10.25
N PRO A 162 8.47 -5.90 10.56
CA PRO A 162 8.21 -5.47 11.93
C PRO A 162 6.88 -6.07 12.43
N PRO A 163 6.78 -6.39 13.73
CA PRO A 163 5.59 -7.02 14.27
C PRO A 163 4.38 -6.08 14.19
N LEU A 164 3.38 -6.45 13.39
CA LEU A 164 2.09 -5.79 13.31
C LEU A 164 0.97 -6.81 13.27
N ARG A 165 0.17 -6.86 14.35
CA ARG A 165 -0.96 -7.78 14.45
C ARG A 165 -2.24 -7.09 13.98
N VAL A 166 -2.90 -7.68 12.99
CA VAL A 166 -4.26 -7.32 12.58
C VAL A 166 -5.23 -8.34 13.18
N PRO A 167 -6.05 -7.97 14.18
CA PRO A 167 -7.02 -8.90 14.77
C PRO A 167 -8.10 -9.33 13.77
N PRO A 168 -8.71 -10.51 13.94
CA PRO A 168 -9.84 -10.94 13.12
C PRO A 168 -10.97 -9.90 13.13
N GLY A 169 -11.52 -9.61 11.95
CA GLY A 169 -12.57 -8.60 11.79
C GLY A 169 -12.06 -7.15 11.72
N CYS A 170 -10.77 -6.89 11.91
CA CYS A 170 -10.11 -5.62 11.60
C CYS A 170 -9.57 -5.63 10.16
N SER A 171 -9.16 -4.45 9.67
CA SER A 171 -8.41 -4.26 8.43
C SER A 171 -7.19 -3.38 8.68
N ALA A 172 -6.22 -3.40 7.78
CA ALA A 172 -5.10 -2.46 7.77
C ALA A 172 -5.30 -1.41 6.67
N GLU A 173 -5.02 -0.15 7.00
CA GLU A 173 -5.09 0.98 6.07
C GLU A 173 -3.81 1.82 6.19
N LEU A 174 -3.35 2.42 5.08
CA LEU A 174 -2.34 3.46 5.15
C LEU A 174 -2.91 4.67 5.90
N ASN A 175 -2.16 5.18 6.87
CA ASN A 175 -2.50 6.42 7.54
C ASN A 175 -1.93 7.63 6.77
N HIS A 176 -2.21 8.83 7.25
CA HIS A 176 -1.74 10.06 6.60
C HIS A 176 -0.22 10.11 6.39
N ARG A 177 0.58 9.60 7.34
CA ARG A 177 2.05 9.54 7.19
C ARG A 177 2.47 8.55 6.11
N GLY A 178 1.78 7.40 6.03
CA GLY A 178 1.98 6.42 4.97
C GLY A 178 1.71 7.01 3.59
N TYR A 179 0.55 7.65 3.41
CA TYR A 179 0.20 8.33 2.16
C TYR A 179 1.19 9.42 1.77
N GLN A 180 1.57 10.28 2.71
CA GLN A 180 2.58 11.33 2.46
C GLN A 180 3.90 10.74 1.98
N PHE A 181 4.36 9.65 2.58
CA PHE A 181 5.61 9.01 2.19
C PHE A 181 5.53 8.44 0.77
N VAL A 182 4.52 7.62 0.47
CA VAL A 182 4.42 7.00 -0.85
C VAL A 182 4.18 8.05 -1.94
N GLN A 183 3.45 9.13 -1.64
CA GLN A 183 3.29 10.26 -2.54
C GLN A 183 4.62 10.97 -2.82
N ARG A 184 5.46 11.21 -1.80
CA ARG A 184 6.81 11.77 -2.03
C ARG A 184 7.67 10.85 -2.91
N MET A 185 7.55 9.53 -2.74
CA MET A 185 8.25 8.57 -3.60
C MET A 185 7.74 8.63 -5.04
N PHE A 186 6.44 8.86 -5.24
CA PHE A 186 5.90 9.11 -6.58
C PHE A 186 6.50 10.38 -7.18
N GLU A 187 6.41 11.51 -6.47
CA GLU A 187 6.88 12.83 -6.95
C GLU A 187 8.39 12.84 -7.22
N LYS A 188 9.17 12.08 -6.43
CA LYS A 188 10.61 11.89 -6.66
C LYS A 188 10.90 11.21 -8.01
N HIS A 189 10.06 10.26 -8.43
CA HIS A 189 10.29 9.47 -9.64
C HIS A 189 9.54 9.99 -10.87
N ASP A 190 8.55 10.87 -10.70
CA ASP A 190 7.89 11.64 -11.77
C ASP A 190 8.80 12.78 -12.26
N GLN A 191 9.75 12.43 -13.12
CA GLN A 191 10.83 13.32 -13.55
C GLN A 191 10.36 14.29 -14.64
N ASP A 192 9.43 13.86 -15.49
CA ASP A 192 8.81 14.72 -16.51
C ASP A 192 7.66 15.59 -15.93
N ARG A 193 7.26 15.35 -14.67
CA ARG A 193 6.24 16.11 -13.92
C ARG A 193 4.88 16.10 -14.63
N ASP A 194 4.57 15.00 -15.31
CA ASP A 194 3.30 14.80 -15.99
C ASP A 194 2.20 14.28 -15.03
N GLY A 195 2.55 13.95 -13.79
CA GLY A 195 1.64 13.40 -12.79
C GLY A 195 1.37 11.91 -12.97
N ALA A 196 2.17 11.19 -13.78
CA ALA A 196 2.03 9.78 -14.09
C ALA A 196 3.37 9.06 -14.38
N LEU A 197 3.69 8.03 -13.59
CA LEU A 197 4.91 7.26 -13.80
C LEU A 197 4.85 6.47 -15.11
N SER A 198 5.79 6.75 -16.00
CA SER A 198 6.11 5.93 -17.18
C SER A 198 6.72 4.58 -16.78
N PRO A 199 6.80 3.58 -17.68
CA PRO A 199 7.48 2.32 -17.39
C PRO A 199 8.93 2.48 -16.95
N ALA A 200 9.65 3.47 -17.48
CA ALA A 200 11.03 3.75 -17.12
C ALA A 200 11.15 4.36 -15.70
N GLU A 201 10.25 5.27 -15.35
CA GLU A 201 10.21 5.87 -14.01
C GLU A 201 9.77 4.86 -12.95
N LEU A 202 8.83 3.97 -13.30
CA LEU A 202 8.43 2.87 -12.43
C LEU A 202 9.57 1.88 -12.22
N GLN A 203 10.35 1.57 -13.26
CA GLN A 203 11.58 0.78 -13.12
C GLN A 203 12.62 1.48 -12.24
N SER A 204 12.74 2.80 -12.36
CA SER A 204 13.60 3.62 -11.50
C SER A 204 13.17 3.56 -10.03
N LEU A 205 11.87 3.67 -9.74
CA LEU A 205 11.31 3.51 -8.39
C LEU A 205 11.62 2.11 -7.83
N PHE A 206 11.53 1.07 -8.66
CA PHE A 206 11.80 -0.30 -8.25
C PHE A 206 13.29 -0.65 -8.15
N SER A 207 14.19 0.27 -8.49
CA SER A 207 15.65 0.03 -8.47
C SER A 207 16.22 -0.21 -7.06
N VAL A 208 15.45 0.06 -6.01
CA VAL A 208 15.80 -0.21 -4.59
C VAL A 208 15.15 -1.49 -4.04
N PHE A 209 14.39 -2.21 -4.87
CA PHE A 209 13.79 -3.50 -4.56
C PHE A 209 14.67 -4.64 -5.11
N PRO A 210 14.63 -5.84 -4.51
CA PRO A 210 15.31 -7.01 -5.06
C PRO A 210 14.69 -7.47 -6.40
N ALA A 211 13.39 -7.25 -6.58
CA ALA A 211 12.64 -7.51 -7.81
C ALA A 211 11.47 -6.52 -7.91
N ALA A 212 10.91 -6.35 -9.12
CA ALA A 212 9.74 -5.48 -9.31
C ALA A 212 8.56 -5.97 -8.45
N PRO A 213 8.03 -5.17 -7.50
CA PRO A 213 7.01 -5.60 -6.56
C PRO A 213 5.62 -5.74 -7.20
N TRP A 214 5.39 -5.07 -8.34
CA TRP A 214 4.11 -5.07 -9.03
C TRP A 214 4.25 -5.73 -10.40
N GLY A 215 3.42 -6.75 -10.63
CA GLY A 215 3.41 -7.51 -11.87
C GLY A 215 2.70 -6.81 -13.04
N PRO A 216 2.65 -7.45 -14.22
CA PRO A 216 2.02 -6.90 -15.44
C PRO A 216 0.52 -6.61 -15.25
N GLN A 217 -0.10 -7.29 -14.29
CA GLN A 217 -1.49 -7.14 -13.87
C GLN A 217 -1.84 -5.77 -13.30
N LEU A 218 -0.85 -4.94 -12.96
CA LEU A 218 -1.05 -3.61 -12.38
C LEU A 218 -2.00 -2.77 -13.23
N SER A 219 -1.81 -2.78 -14.54
CA SER A 219 -2.66 -2.03 -15.47
C SER A 219 -4.12 -2.46 -15.35
N ARG A 220 -4.43 -3.72 -15.06
CA ARG A 220 -5.80 -4.23 -14.89
C ARG A 220 -6.34 -4.14 -13.47
N THR A 221 -5.52 -3.70 -12.52
CA THR A 221 -5.87 -3.62 -11.10
C THR A 221 -6.22 -2.19 -10.67
N VAL A 222 -5.56 -1.19 -11.27
CA VAL A 222 -5.77 0.22 -10.97
C VAL A 222 -6.00 1.02 -12.24
N ARG A 223 -6.53 2.23 -12.11
CA ARG A 223 -6.68 3.15 -13.25
C ARG A 223 -5.31 3.57 -13.78
N THR A 224 -5.12 3.44 -15.09
CA THR A 224 -3.93 3.89 -15.82
C THR A 224 -4.35 4.75 -17.00
N GLU A 225 -3.47 5.65 -17.42
CA GLU A 225 -3.72 6.59 -18.52
C GLU A 225 -2.64 6.42 -19.58
N ALA A 226 -3.03 6.03 -20.80
CA ALA A 226 -2.10 5.80 -21.92
C ALA A 226 -0.90 4.88 -21.58
N GLY A 227 -1.10 3.88 -20.72
CA GLY A 227 -0.04 2.96 -20.27
C GLY A 227 0.88 3.50 -19.18
N ARG A 228 0.66 4.73 -18.70
CA ARG A 228 1.32 5.33 -17.53
C ARG A 228 0.48 5.15 -16.27
N LEU A 229 1.12 5.24 -15.11
CA LEU A 229 0.48 5.09 -13.80
C LEU A 229 0.33 6.47 -13.13
N PRO A 230 -0.85 7.10 -13.17
CA PRO A 230 -1.10 8.37 -12.47
C PRO A 230 -0.92 8.22 -10.96
N LEU A 231 -0.68 9.35 -10.26
CA LEU A 231 -0.59 9.37 -8.80
C LEU A 231 -1.77 8.66 -8.13
N HIS A 232 -2.98 8.89 -8.62
CA HIS A 232 -4.19 8.23 -8.11
C HIS A 232 -4.13 6.71 -8.20
N GLY A 233 -3.77 6.16 -9.37
CA GLY A 233 -3.63 4.72 -9.57
C GLY A 233 -2.50 4.13 -8.71
N TYR A 234 -1.40 4.86 -8.56
CA TYR A 234 -0.31 4.51 -7.67
C TYR A 234 -0.75 4.42 -6.20
N LEU A 235 -1.50 5.40 -5.70
CA LEU A 235 -2.05 5.39 -4.34
C LEU A 235 -3.08 4.26 -4.14
N CYS A 236 -3.91 3.99 -5.15
CA CYS A 236 -4.82 2.85 -5.14
C CYS A 236 -4.05 1.53 -5.02
N GLN A 237 -2.95 1.36 -5.74
CA GLN A 237 -2.14 0.14 -5.67
C GLN A 237 -1.54 -0.07 -4.27
N TRP A 238 -0.99 0.98 -3.67
CA TRP A 238 -0.49 0.94 -2.29
C TRP A 238 -1.59 0.60 -1.28
N THR A 239 -2.77 1.18 -1.46
CA THR A 239 -3.96 0.91 -0.62
C THR A 239 -4.39 -0.55 -0.71
N LEU A 240 -4.40 -1.11 -1.92
CA LEU A 240 -4.75 -2.50 -2.17
C LEU A 240 -3.76 -3.46 -1.51
N VAL A 241 -2.45 -3.25 -1.72
CA VAL A 241 -1.41 -4.09 -1.10
C VAL A 241 -1.54 -4.04 0.42
N THR A 242 -1.73 -2.85 0.99
CA THR A 242 -1.91 -2.69 2.45
C THR A 242 -3.12 -3.45 2.99
N TYR A 243 -4.23 -3.42 2.27
CA TYR A 243 -5.47 -4.08 2.70
C TYR A 243 -5.39 -5.61 2.59
N LEU A 244 -4.79 -6.12 1.51
CA LEU A 244 -4.73 -7.56 1.23
C LEU A 244 -3.60 -8.25 1.99
N ASP A 245 -2.41 -7.63 2.05
CA ASP A 245 -1.24 -8.16 2.70
C ASP A 245 -0.39 -7.03 3.31
N VAL A 246 -0.70 -6.73 4.57
CA VAL A 246 0.01 -5.69 5.32
C VAL A 246 1.50 -6.00 5.51
N GLN A 247 1.91 -7.28 5.54
CA GLN A 247 3.32 -7.63 5.71
C GLN A 247 4.10 -7.33 4.43
N CYS A 248 3.54 -7.65 3.27
CA CYS A 248 4.09 -7.24 1.98
C CYS A 248 4.18 -5.70 1.86
N CYS A 249 3.18 -4.96 2.35
CA CYS A 249 3.24 -3.49 2.39
C CYS A 249 4.41 -2.98 3.26
N LEU A 250 4.58 -3.53 4.47
CA LEU A 250 5.67 -3.14 5.38
C LEU A 250 7.05 -3.45 4.78
N GLU A 251 7.19 -4.59 4.12
CA GLU A 251 8.39 -4.98 3.39
C GLU A 251 8.71 -3.96 2.29
N HIS A 252 7.73 -3.59 1.46
CA HIS A 252 7.91 -2.59 0.40
C HIS A 252 8.28 -1.21 0.95
N LEU A 253 7.67 -0.78 2.07
CA LEU A 253 8.05 0.45 2.77
C LEU A 253 9.48 0.38 3.30
N GLY A 254 9.93 -0.80 3.74
CA GLY A 254 11.32 -1.07 4.11
C GLY A 254 12.27 -0.93 2.93
N TYR A 255 11.95 -1.50 1.77
CA TYR A 255 12.75 -1.33 0.55
C TYR A 255 12.85 0.13 0.10
N LEU A 256 11.80 0.92 0.27
CA LEU A 256 11.82 2.37 0.02
C LEU A 256 12.49 3.20 1.13
N GLY A 257 12.93 2.57 2.22
CA GLY A 257 13.69 3.25 3.28
C GLY A 257 12.83 4.09 4.23
N TYR A 258 11.52 3.80 4.38
CA TYR A 258 10.61 4.55 5.25
C TYR A 258 11.16 4.87 6.64
N PRO A 259 11.71 3.91 7.43
CA PRO A 259 12.15 4.21 8.79
C PRO A 259 13.31 5.21 8.81
N THR A 260 14.23 5.07 7.86
CA THR A 260 15.44 5.89 7.79
C THR A 260 15.15 7.30 7.27
N LEU A 261 14.28 7.43 6.27
CA LEU A 261 13.96 8.72 5.64
C LEU A 261 12.98 9.58 6.45
N TYR A 262 12.12 8.95 7.27
CA TYR A 262 11.14 9.64 8.13
C TYR A 262 11.51 9.61 9.62
N GLU A 263 12.74 9.20 9.94
CA GLU A 263 13.26 9.11 11.31
C GLU A 263 12.29 8.37 12.25
N GLN A 264 11.74 7.24 11.80
CA GLN A 264 10.87 6.37 12.59
C GLN A 264 11.59 5.06 12.92
N ASP A 265 11.20 4.43 14.04
CA ASP A 265 11.77 3.14 14.43
C ASP A 265 11.22 1.98 13.59
N SER A 266 10.09 2.17 12.91
CA SER A 266 9.45 1.13 12.10
C SER A 266 8.45 1.69 11.08
N GLN A 267 8.32 0.97 9.97
CA GLN A 267 7.32 1.11 8.91
C GLN A 267 5.89 0.93 9.44
N ALA A 268 5.69 0.23 10.56
CA ALA A 268 4.39 0.04 11.18
C ALA A 268 3.69 1.38 11.51
N HIS A 269 4.46 2.45 11.71
CA HIS A 269 3.94 3.81 11.92
C HIS A 269 3.24 4.41 10.70
N ALA A 270 3.35 3.79 9.51
CA ALA A 270 2.60 4.15 8.31
C ALA A 270 1.19 3.53 8.28
N ILE A 271 0.89 2.58 9.15
CA ILE A 271 -0.33 1.77 9.11
C ILE A 271 -1.28 2.16 10.25
N THR A 272 -2.58 2.08 9.99
CA THR A 272 -3.63 2.09 10.99
C THR A 272 -4.41 0.79 10.93
N VAL A 273 -4.49 0.08 12.06
CA VAL A 273 -5.37 -1.07 12.20
C VAL A 273 -6.75 -0.57 12.61
N THR A 274 -7.74 -0.85 11.78
CA THR A 274 -9.12 -0.41 12.01
C THR A 274 -9.74 -1.19 13.17
N ARG A 275 -10.82 -0.66 13.75
CA ARG A 275 -11.59 -1.39 14.76
C ARG A 275 -12.33 -2.58 14.14
N GLU A 276 -12.76 -3.50 14.98
CA GLU A 276 -13.55 -4.66 14.54
C GLU A 276 -14.83 -4.25 13.80
N LYS A 277 -15.08 -4.93 12.68
CA LYS A 277 -16.23 -4.69 11.81
C LYS A 277 -17.57 -4.88 12.51
N ARG A 278 -17.65 -5.79 13.46
CA ARG A 278 -18.86 -6.02 14.26
C ARG A 278 -19.32 -4.73 14.97
N LEU A 279 -18.37 -3.93 15.47
CA LEU A 279 -18.69 -2.66 16.10
C LEU A 279 -19.22 -1.62 15.10
N ASP A 280 -18.76 -1.65 13.84
CA ASP A 280 -19.32 -0.82 12.77
C ASP A 280 -20.75 -1.25 12.44
N GLN A 281 -21.02 -2.55 12.40
CA GLN A 281 -22.36 -3.09 12.20
C GLN A 281 -23.29 -2.72 13.35
N GLU A 282 -22.86 -2.82 14.61
CA GLU A 282 -23.67 -2.42 15.78
C GLU A 282 -24.00 -0.92 15.78
N LYS A 283 -23.06 -0.07 15.36
CA LYS A 283 -23.25 1.39 15.26
C LYS A 283 -23.95 1.84 13.98
N GLY A 284 -24.05 0.94 13.02
CA GLY A 284 -24.67 1.13 11.72
C GLY A 284 -23.95 2.04 10.73
N GLN A 285 -22.68 2.34 11.00
CA GLN A 285 -21.81 3.12 10.11
C GLN A 285 -20.35 2.72 10.37
N THR A 286 -19.59 2.54 9.28
CA THR A 286 -18.14 2.36 9.35
C THR A 286 -17.39 3.69 9.21
N GLN A 287 -16.26 3.80 9.89
CA GLN A 287 -15.29 4.89 9.72
C GLN A 287 -14.12 4.49 8.81
N ARG A 288 -14.09 3.25 8.34
CA ARG A 288 -13.06 2.74 7.41
C ARG A 288 -13.04 3.56 6.14
N SER A 289 -11.85 3.75 5.59
CA SER A 289 -11.67 4.43 4.30
C SER A 289 -11.66 3.44 3.14
N VAL A 290 -11.35 2.16 3.40
CA VAL A 290 -11.24 1.10 2.40
C VAL A 290 -12.34 0.05 2.62
N LEU A 291 -13.08 -0.25 1.55
CA LEU A 291 -14.24 -1.15 1.55
C LEU A 291 -14.02 -2.29 0.55
N LEU A 292 -14.25 -3.54 0.97
CA LEU A 292 -14.16 -4.72 0.11
C LEU A 292 -15.53 -5.16 -0.40
N CYS A 293 -15.66 -5.24 -1.73
CA CYS A 293 -16.79 -5.80 -2.44
C CYS A 293 -16.38 -7.13 -3.11
N LYS A 294 -17.02 -8.24 -2.74
CA LYS A 294 -16.89 -9.51 -3.47
C LYS A 294 -17.89 -9.54 -4.61
N VAL A 295 -17.38 -9.60 -5.85
CA VAL A 295 -18.15 -9.73 -7.08
C VAL A 295 -18.27 -11.22 -7.41
N VAL A 296 -19.43 -11.80 -7.09
CA VAL A 296 -19.67 -13.24 -7.12
C VAL A 296 -20.61 -13.60 -8.25
N GLY A 297 -20.27 -14.62 -9.03
CA GLY A 297 -21.13 -15.11 -10.11
C GLY A 297 -20.52 -16.28 -10.88
N ALA A 298 -21.34 -16.90 -11.74
CA ALA A 298 -20.90 -18.02 -12.59
C ALA A 298 -19.79 -17.59 -13.57
N ARG A 299 -19.12 -18.56 -14.18
CA ARG A 299 -18.17 -18.29 -15.27
C ARG A 299 -18.91 -17.67 -16.46
N GLY A 300 -18.35 -16.64 -17.08
CA GLY A 300 -18.92 -16.02 -18.30
C GLY A 300 -20.01 -14.97 -18.09
N VAL A 301 -20.39 -14.66 -16.86
CA VAL A 301 -21.38 -13.59 -16.54
C VAL A 301 -20.80 -12.17 -16.66
N GLY A 302 -19.53 -12.00 -17.02
CA GLY A 302 -18.93 -10.67 -17.23
C GLY A 302 -18.36 -9.98 -15.99
N LYS A 303 -18.01 -10.74 -14.94
CA LYS A 303 -17.39 -10.19 -13.70
C LYS A 303 -16.11 -9.40 -13.99
N SER A 304 -15.20 -9.93 -14.79
CA SER A 304 -13.95 -9.24 -15.13
C SER A 304 -14.21 -7.93 -15.88
N SER A 305 -15.20 -7.90 -16.78
CA SER A 305 -15.63 -6.68 -17.46
C SER A 305 -16.24 -5.66 -16.49
N PHE A 306 -16.96 -6.10 -15.46
CA PHE A 306 -17.46 -5.24 -14.38
C PHE A 306 -16.33 -4.58 -13.58
N LEU A 307 -15.28 -5.33 -13.26
CA LEU A 307 -14.08 -4.80 -12.62
C LEU A 307 -13.37 -3.77 -13.52
N GLN A 308 -13.20 -4.07 -14.81
CA GLN A 308 -12.56 -3.12 -15.75
C GLN A 308 -13.41 -1.86 -15.98
N ALA A 309 -14.74 -2.01 -15.97
CA ALA A 309 -15.65 -0.87 -16.07
C ALA A 309 -15.49 0.10 -14.89
N PHE A 310 -15.19 -0.41 -13.69
CA PHE A 310 -14.91 0.41 -12.52
C PHE A 310 -13.67 1.29 -12.71
N LEU A 311 -12.66 0.78 -13.43
CA LEU A 311 -11.45 1.52 -13.78
C LEU A 311 -11.63 2.46 -14.98
N GLY A 312 -12.85 2.59 -15.50
CA GLY A 312 -13.18 3.46 -16.65
C GLY A 312 -13.00 2.81 -18.03
N ARG A 313 -12.91 1.47 -18.11
CA ARG A 313 -12.68 0.75 -19.38
C ARG A 313 -13.93 0.02 -19.85
N GLY A 314 -14.46 0.41 -21.00
CA GLY A 314 -15.55 -0.30 -21.69
C GLY A 314 -15.06 -1.49 -22.52
N LEU A 315 -15.99 -2.31 -23.04
CA LEU A 315 -15.66 -3.47 -23.89
C LEU A 315 -14.87 -3.09 -25.16
N GLY A 316 -15.11 -1.90 -25.71
CA GLY A 316 -14.38 -1.40 -26.89
C GLY A 316 -12.91 -1.03 -26.63
N HIS A 317 -12.50 -0.89 -25.37
CA HIS A 317 -11.09 -0.62 -24.98
C HIS A 317 -10.29 -1.90 -24.72
N GLN A 318 -10.93 -3.08 -24.73
CA GLN A 318 -10.27 -4.38 -24.58
C GLN A 318 -9.73 -4.90 -25.94
N GLY A 319 -9.03 -4.02 -26.67
CA GLY A 319 -8.58 -4.27 -28.04
C GLY A 319 -7.72 -5.53 -28.21
N ALA A 320 -7.75 -6.10 -29.41
CA ALA A 320 -7.21 -7.39 -29.86
C ALA A 320 -5.68 -7.61 -29.73
N GLN A 321 -4.97 -6.86 -28.89
CA GLN A 321 -3.52 -6.97 -28.67
C GLN A 321 -3.12 -7.52 -27.30
N ASP A 322 -4.09 -7.77 -26.43
CA ASP A 322 -3.82 -8.18 -25.06
C ASP A 322 -3.84 -9.71 -24.89
N PRO A 323 -2.75 -10.34 -24.41
CA PRO A 323 -2.75 -11.77 -24.09
C PRO A 323 -3.85 -12.11 -23.07
N ALA A 324 -4.56 -13.20 -23.30
CA ALA A 324 -5.63 -13.70 -22.43
C ALA A 324 -5.14 -14.12 -21.02
N GLU A 325 -3.82 -14.20 -20.81
CA GLU A 325 -3.18 -14.72 -19.60
C GLU A 325 -3.02 -13.68 -18.47
N GLU A 326 -3.19 -12.39 -18.77
CA GLU A 326 -2.95 -11.32 -17.80
C GLU A 326 -4.24 -10.86 -17.12
N SER A 327 -5.05 -11.73 -16.51
CA SER A 327 -6.25 -11.30 -15.79
C SER A 327 -5.97 -10.95 -14.31
N SER A 328 -6.40 -9.78 -13.84
CA SER A 328 -6.39 -9.44 -12.41
C SER A 328 -7.70 -9.84 -11.74
N THR A 329 -7.62 -10.42 -10.55
CA THR A 329 -8.79 -10.76 -9.71
C THR A 329 -9.29 -9.57 -8.92
N TYR A 330 -8.55 -8.46 -8.89
CA TYR A 330 -8.87 -7.26 -8.12
C TYR A 330 -8.95 -6.03 -9.02
N ALA A 331 -9.84 -5.11 -8.67
CA ALA A 331 -9.82 -3.74 -9.17
C ALA A 331 -10.06 -2.79 -7.99
N ILE A 332 -9.34 -1.69 -7.92
CA ILE A 332 -9.50 -0.68 -6.87
C ILE A 332 -9.54 0.72 -7.48
N ASP A 333 -10.43 1.55 -6.95
CA ASP A 333 -10.58 2.97 -7.29
C ASP A 333 -11.30 3.69 -6.15
N THR A 334 -11.44 5.00 -6.25
CA THR A 334 -12.22 5.80 -5.30
C THR A 334 -13.64 6.07 -5.77
N VAL A 335 -14.54 6.21 -4.80
CA VAL A 335 -15.94 6.55 -4.98
C VAL A 335 -16.37 7.57 -3.93
N GLN A 336 -17.29 8.46 -4.30
CA GLN A 336 -17.82 9.49 -3.41
C GLN A 336 -19.09 9.00 -2.72
N VAL A 337 -19.06 8.89 -1.40
CA VAL A 337 -20.19 8.46 -0.56
C VAL A 337 -20.52 9.59 0.42
N ASN A 338 -21.69 10.23 0.23
CA ASN A 338 -22.13 11.38 1.05
C ASN A 338 -21.07 12.50 1.19
N GLY A 339 -20.33 12.78 0.12
CA GLY A 339 -19.26 13.80 0.10
C GLY A 339 -17.94 13.35 0.75
N GLN A 340 -17.82 12.09 1.16
CA GLN A 340 -16.57 11.48 1.60
C GLN A 340 -16.02 10.57 0.50
N GLU A 341 -14.74 10.71 0.22
CA GLU A 341 -14.03 9.77 -0.65
C GLU A 341 -13.76 8.46 0.10
N LYS A 342 -14.05 7.34 -0.55
CA LYS A 342 -13.77 5.98 -0.06
C LYS A 342 -13.08 5.18 -1.15
N TYR A 343 -12.14 4.33 -0.76
CA TYR A 343 -11.59 3.31 -1.66
C TYR A 343 -12.54 2.12 -1.68
N LEU A 344 -12.88 1.65 -2.88
CA LEU A 344 -13.65 0.44 -3.09
C LEU A 344 -12.77 -0.60 -3.78
N ILE A 345 -12.57 -1.74 -3.15
CA ILE A 345 -11.89 -2.89 -3.73
C ILE A 345 -12.96 -3.82 -4.27
N LEU A 346 -12.93 -4.12 -5.56
CA LEU A 346 -13.70 -5.17 -6.19
C LEU A 346 -12.83 -6.43 -6.27
N CYS A 347 -13.32 -7.55 -5.73
CA CYS A 347 -12.67 -8.85 -5.78
C CYS A 347 -13.54 -9.81 -6.57
N GLU A 348 -13.06 -10.29 -7.72
CA GLU A 348 -13.75 -11.29 -8.53
C GLU A 348 -13.71 -12.66 -7.85
N VAL A 349 -14.88 -13.27 -7.64
CA VAL A 349 -15.01 -14.58 -7.01
C VAL A 349 -15.95 -15.47 -7.85
N GLY A 350 -15.50 -16.68 -8.16
CA GLY A 350 -16.36 -17.69 -8.77
C GLY A 350 -17.40 -18.17 -7.77
N ALA A 351 -18.68 -18.27 -8.15
CA ALA A 351 -19.70 -18.70 -7.22
C ALA A 351 -19.47 -20.14 -6.69
N ASP A 352 -18.88 -21.01 -7.52
CA ASP A 352 -18.56 -22.39 -7.14
C ASP A 352 -17.56 -22.48 -5.99
N SER A 353 -16.59 -21.56 -5.90
CA SER A 353 -15.62 -21.56 -4.79
C SER A 353 -16.29 -21.26 -3.46
N LEU A 354 -17.32 -20.40 -3.45
CA LEU A 354 -18.11 -20.10 -2.27
C LEU A 354 -19.07 -21.22 -1.88
N LEU A 355 -19.36 -22.19 -2.75
CA LEU A 355 -20.19 -23.34 -2.40
C LEU A 355 -19.39 -24.49 -1.77
N THR A 356 -18.07 -24.34 -1.64
CA THR A 356 -17.20 -25.30 -0.94
C THR A 356 -17.27 -25.14 0.59
N VAL A 357 -16.69 -26.10 1.32
CA VAL A 357 -16.72 -26.12 2.80
C VAL A 357 -15.78 -25.07 3.43
N ALA A 358 -14.70 -24.69 2.73
CA ALA A 358 -13.68 -23.74 3.21
C ALA A 358 -13.85 -22.32 2.62
N ALA A 359 -15.07 -21.96 2.24
CA ALA A 359 -15.35 -20.69 1.55
C ALA A 359 -15.17 -19.47 2.48
N ASP A 360 -14.29 -18.54 2.11
CA ASP A 360 -14.27 -17.20 2.68
C ASP A 360 -15.27 -16.30 1.96
N ALA A 361 -16.43 -16.06 2.58
CA ALA A 361 -17.46 -15.15 2.07
C ALA A 361 -17.36 -13.73 2.66
N THR A 362 -16.35 -13.43 3.50
CA THR A 362 -16.26 -12.16 4.21
C THR A 362 -15.99 -10.99 3.27
N CYS A 363 -16.81 -9.94 3.34
CA CYS A 363 -16.67 -8.68 2.60
C CYS A 363 -17.58 -7.61 3.19
N ASP A 364 -17.37 -6.34 2.87
CA ASP A 364 -18.21 -5.21 3.31
C ASP A 364 -19.52 -5.11 2.53
N VAL A 365 -19.51 -5.58 1.28
CA VAL A 365 -20.71 -5.74 0.44
C VAL A 365 -20.51 -6.90 -0.53
N ALA A 366 -21.58 -7.64 -0.82
CA ALA A 366 -21.57 -8.69 -1.83
C ALA A 366 -22.32 -8.24 -3.09
N CYS A 367 -21.65 -8.27 -4.24
CA CYS A 367 -22.23 -8.04 -5.55
C CYS A 367 -22.49 -9.40 -6.22
N LEU A 368 -23.76 -9.83 -6.23
CA LEU A 368 -24.20 -11.11 -6.78
C LEU A 368 -24.61 -10.92 -8.24
N MET A 369 -23.69 -11.24 -9.14
CA MET A 369 -23.78 -10.93 -10.56
C MET A 369 -24.18 -12.15 -11.39
N PHE A 370 -25.25 -12.01 -12.16
CA PHE A 370 -25.81 -13.05 -13.04
C PHE A 370 -26.06 -12.49 -14.44
N ASP A 371 -26.21 -13.36 -15.43
CA ASP A 371 -26.52 -12.99 -16.81
C ASP A 371 -28.04 -13.02 -17.01
N GLY A 372 -28.65 -11.90 -17.42
CA GLY A 372 -30.08 -11.81 -17.64
C GLY A 372 -30.62 -12.75 -18.73
N SER A 373 -29.73 -13.27 -19.58
CA SER A 373 -30.06 -14.27 -20.61
C SER A 373 -29.93 -15.71 -20.13
N ASP A 374 -29.26 -15.97 -19.00
CA ASP A 374 -29.01 -17.31 -18.46
C ASP A 374 -29.65 -17.50 -17.06
N PRO A 375 -30.81 -18.18 -16.96
CA PRO A 375 -31.47 -18.45 -15.69
C PRO A 375 -30.64 -19.30 -14.69
N ALA A 376 -29.71 -20.12 -15.17
CA ALA A 376 -28.87 -20.96 -14.31
C ALA A 376 -27.89 -20.09 -13.49
N SER A 377 -27.34 -19.05 -14.12
CA SER A 377 -26.45 -18.09 -13.46
C SER A 377 -27.11 -17.41 -12.24
N PHE A 378 -28.40 -17.05 -12.34
CA PHE A 378 -29.15 -16.48 -11.21
C PHE A 378 -29.36 -17.48 -10.08
N THR A 379 -29.69 -18.74 -10.42
CA THR A 379 -29.91 -19.81 -9.43
C THR A 379 -28.67 -20.05 -8.58
N LEU A 380 -27.49 -19.94 -9.19
CA LEU A 380 -26.20 -20.05 -8.50
C LEU A 380 -25.98 -18.90 -7.51
N CYS A 381 -26.20 -17.64 -7.93
CA CYS A 381 -26.13 -16.47 -7.05
C CYS A 381 -27.12 -16.55 -5.88
N ALA A 382 -28.36 -17.00 -6.14
CA ALA A 382 -29.37 -17.19 -5.10
C ALA A 382 -28.95 -18.27 -4.07
N SER A 383 -28.24 -19.30 -4.52
CA SER A 383 -27.71 -20.36 -3.64
C SER A 383 -26.58 -19.84 -2.74
N VAL A 384 -25.65 -19.05 -3.30
CA VAL A 384 -24.60 -18.37 -2.51
C VAL A 384 -25.22 -17.44 -1.46
N TYR A 385 -26.20 -16.63 -1.85
CA TYR A 385 -26.91 -15.73 -0.93
C TYR A 385 -27.51 -16.48 0.26
N LYS A 386 -28.27 -17.55 -0.01
CA LYS A 386 -28.91 -18.35 1.04
C LYS A 386 -27.91 -18.97 2.01
N ARG A 387 -26.72 -19.34 1.51
CA ARG A 387 -25.69 -20.00 2.30
C ARG A 387 -24.88 -19.04 3.17
N HIS A 388 -24.55 -17.86 2.66
CA HIS A 388 -23.55 -16.98 3.27
C HIS A 388 -24.05 -15.61 3.73
N TYR A 389 -25.15 -15.12 3.16
CA TYR A 389 -25.55 -13.72 3.33
C TYR A 389 -27.00 -13.56 3.80
N MET A 390 -27.68 -14.66 4.10
CA MET A 390 -29.09 -14.66 4.53
C MET A 390 -29.27 -14.12 5.96
N ASP A 391 -28.20 -14.07 6.76
CA ASP A 391 -28.19 -13.51 8.11
C ASP A 391 -28.36 -11.97 8.14
N GLY A 392 -28.20 -11.31 6.98
CA GLY A 392 -28.36 -9.87 6.81
C GLY A 392 -27.20 -9.03 7.34
N GLN A 393 -26.08 -9.64 7.77
CA GLN A 393 -24.92 -8.90 8.29
C GLN A 393 -24.13 -8.20 7.19
N THR A 394 -24.10 -8.80 6.00
CA THR A 394 -23.43 -8.27 4.81
C THR A 394 -24.46 -7.80 3.79
N PRO A 395 -24.50 -6.51 3.44
CA PRO A 395 -25.35 -5.99 2.38
C PRO A 395 -25.11 -6.71 1.05
N CYS A 396 -26.18 -7.05 0.35
CA CYS A 396 -26.14 -7.76 -0.93
C CYS A 396 -26.86 -6.97 -2.03
N LEU A 397 -26.21 -6.83 -3.19
CA LEU A 397 -26.81 -6.29 -4.40
C LEU A 397 -26.79 -7.33 -5.50
N PHE A 398 -27.95 -7.61 -6.10
CA PHE A 398 -28.03 -8.45 -7.29
C PHE A 398 -27.84 -7.59 -8.54
N VAL A 399 -26.96 -8.02 -9.45
CA VAL A 399 -26.64 -7.31 -10.69
C VAL A 399 -26.94 -8.20 -11.88
N SER A 400 -27.84 -7.74 -12.75
CA SER A 400 -28.15 -8.39 -14.03
C SER A 400 -27.19 -7.83 -15.08
N SER A 401 -26.15 -8.59 -15.37
CA SER A 401 -25.16 -8.27 -16.41
C SER A 401 -25.74 -8.41 -17.82
N LYS A 402 -25.01 -7.88 -18.81
CA LYS A 402 -25.34 -7.91 -20.23
C LYS A 402 -26.75 -7.39 -20.52
N ALA A 403 -27.15 -6.34 -19.81
CA ALA A 403 -28.49 -5.76 -19.95
C ALA A 403 -28.77 -5.16 -21.35
N ASP A 404 -27.75 -5.02 -22.19
CA ASP A 404 -27.85 -4.71 -23.61
C ASP A 404 -28.39 -5.86 -24.47
N LEU A 405 -28.28 -7.10 -23.99
CA LEU A 405 -28.80 -8.28 -24.68
C LEU A 405 -30.29 -8.48 -24.36
N PRO A 406 -31.08 -9.05 -25.31
CA PRO A 406 -32.46 -9.39 -25.04
C PRO A 406 -32.55 -10.40 -23.88
N GLY A 407 -33.51 -10.16 -22.97
CA GLY A 407 -33.73 -11.02 -21.82
C GLY A 407 -34.02 -12.48 -22.22
N GLY A 408 -33.47 -13.42 -21.46
CA GLY A 408 -33.66 -14.85 -21.68
C GLY A 408 -35.09 -15.30 -21.36
N ILE A 409 -35.44 -16.51 -21.81
CA ILE A 409 -36.74 -17.13 -21.52
C ILE A 409 -36.83 -17.41 -20.01
N SER A 410 -37.89 -16.91 -19.35
CA SER A 410 -38.14 -17.14 -17.94
C SER A 410 -38.22 -18.64 -17.61
N SER A 411 -37.34 -19.12 -16.72
CA SER A 411 -37.39 -20.47 -16.18
C SER A 411 -38.60 -20.68 -15.24
N PRO A 412 -39.09 -21.92 -15.04
CA PRO A 412 -40.10 -22.22 -14.03
C PRO A 412 -39.50 -22.06 -12.62
N GLY A 413 -39.60 -20.85 -12.05
CA GLY A 413 -39.03 -20.50 -10.75
C GLY A 413 -39.41 -19.08 -10.32
N LEU A 414 -38.92 -18.66 -9.14
CA LEU A 414 -39.05 -17.27 -8.68
C LEU A 414 -38.20 -16.36 -9.57
N SER A 415 -38.81 -15.31 -10.13
CA SER A 415 -38.05 -14.30 -10.88
C SER A 415 -37.03 -13.59 -9.98
N PRO A 416 -35.92 -13.07 -10.54
CA PRO A 416 -34.92 -12.33 -9.76
C PRO A 416 -35.52 -11.19 -8.92
N THR A 417 -36.48 -10.46 -9.49
CA THR A 417 -37.20 -9.38 -8.80
C THR A 417 -38.03 -9.90 -7.63
N GLU A 418 -38.73 -11.02 -7.80
CA GLU A 418 -39.55 -11.60 -6.73
C GLU A 418 -38.67 -12.19 -5.61
N PHE A 419 -37.55 -12.81 -5.98
CA PHE A 419 -36.55 -13.29 -5.02
C PHE A 419 -36.02 -12.15 -4.14
N CYS A 420 -35.55 -11.05 -4.76
CA CYS A 420 -35.07 -9.89 -4.02
C CYS A 420 -36.17 -9.28 -3.13
N ARG A 421 -37.41 -9.20 -3.62
CA ARG A 421 -38.53 -8.71 -2.82
C ARG A 421 -38.77 -9.57 -1.58
N ARG A 422 -38.81 -10.90 -1.74
CA ARG A 422 -39.03 -11.88 -0.66
C ARG A 422 -37.95 -11.83 0.41
N HIS A 423 -36.70 -11.59 0.00
CA HIS A 423 -35.55 -11.50 0.89
C HIS A 423 -35.24 -10.06 1.36
N ARG A 424 -36.14 -9.10 1.10
CA ARG A 424 -35.98 -7.68 1.47
C ARG A 424 -34.71 -7.02 0.92
N LEU A 425 -34.23 -7.50 -0.22
CA LEU A 425 -33.09 -6.96 -0.95
C LEU A 425 -33.53 -5.85 -1.91
N PRO A 426 -32.59 -4.97 -2.33
CA PRO A 426 -32.79 -4.09 -3.47
C PRO A 426 -33.18 -4.87 -4.73
N ALA A 427 -33.98 -4.25 -5.61
CA ALA A 427 -34.31 -4.86 -6.90
C ALA A 427 -33.02 -5.08 -7.73
N PRO A 428 -32.95 -6.16 -8.54
CA PRO A 428 -31.80 -6.42 -9.39
C PRO A 428 -31.45 -5.21 -10.26
N THR A 429 -30.19 -4.78 -10.24
CA THR A 429 -29.72 -3.64 -11.02
C THR A 429 -29.25 -4.11 -12.39
N PRO A 430 -29.84 -3.63 -13.50
CA PRO A 430 -29.32 -3.93 -14.84
C PRO A 430 -27.97 -3.23 -15.03
N PHE A 431 -27.02 -3.92 -15.65
CA PHE A 431 -25.70 -3.38 -15.95
C PHE A 431 -25.21 -3.90 -17.31
N SER A 432 -24.60 -3.01 -18.09
CA SER A 432 -23.94 -3.36 -19.34
C SER A 432 -22.63 -2.62 -19.48
N CYS A 433 -21.62 -3.32 -20.01
CA CYS A 433 -20.36 -2.73 -20.45
C CYS A 433 -20.36 -2.38 -21.95
N ALA A 434 -21.48 -2.61 -22.65
CA ALA A 434 -21.62 -2.36 -24.08
C ALA A 434 -22.15 -0.94 -24.33
N GLY A 435 -21.42 -0.18 -25.15
CA GLY A 435 -21.81 1.17 -25.55
C GLY A 435 -20.60 2.06 -25.87
N PRO A 436 -20.81 3.16 -26.62
CA PRO A 436 -19.76 4.15 -26.90
C PRO A 436 -19.49 5.10 -25.73
N ALA A 437 -20.36 5.12 -24.73
CA ALA A 437 -20.25 5.96 -23.54
C ALA A 437 -19.43 5.28 -22.44
N MET A 438 -18.88 6.09 -21.52
CA MET A 438 -18.23 5.59 -20.31
C MET A 438 -19.20 4.70 -19.51
N PRO A 439 -18.72 3.60 -18.89
CA PRO A 439 -19.56 2.74 -18.07
C PRO A 439 -20.27 3.53 -16.95
N ASP A 440 -21.52 3.15 -16.64
CA ASP A 440 -22.27 3.77 -15.55
C ASP A 440 -21.58 3.49 -14.20
N THR A 441 -21.11 4.55 -13.55
CA THR A 441 -20.40 4.47 -12.27
C THR A 441 -21.33 4.45 -11.06
N THR A 442 -22.62 4.70 -11.23
CA THR A 442 -23.59 4.81 -10.13
C THR A 442 -23.70 3.53 -9.31
N ILE A 443 -23.50 2.38 -9.95
CA ILE A 443 -23.55 1.08 -9.28
C ILE A 443 -22.43 0.90 -8.26
N PHE A 444 -21.22 1.42 -8.54
CA PHE A 444 -20.09 1.35 -7.62
C PHE A 444 -20.30 2.28 -6.42
N THR A 445 -20.82 3.49 -6.66
CA THR A 445 -21.24 4.39 -5.58
C THR A 445 -22.32 3.75 -4.71
N ARG A 446 -23.27 3.04 -5.32
CA ARG A 446 -24.30 2.29 -4.58
C ARG A 446 -23.70 1.18 -3.72
N LEU A 447 -22.80 0.36 -4.28
CA LEU A 447 -22.11 -0.70 -3.53
C LEU A 447 -21.34 -0.13 -2.33
N ALA A 448 -20.58 0.95 -2.52
CA ALA A 448 -19.84 1.58 -1.44
C ALA A 448 -20.76 2.25 -0.39
N THR A 449 -21.88 2.82 -0.83
CA THR A 449 -22.90 3.37 0.09
C THR A 449 -23.50 2.26 0.96
N MET A 450 -23.83 1.11 0.36
CA MET A 450 -24.34 -0.06 1.08
C MET A 450 -23.30 -0.60 2.08
N ALA A 451 -22.03 -0.68 1.67
CA ALA A 451 -20.93 -1.07 2.56
C ALA A 451 -20.71 -0.08 3.71
N THR A 452 -20.84 1.22 3.44
CA THR A 452 -20.64 2.28 4.45
C THR A 452 -21.78 2.33 5.46
N PHE A 453 -23.02 2.11 4.99
CA PHE A 453 -24.25 2.20 5.78
C PHE A 453 -25.14 0.96 5.61
N PRO A 454 -24.77 -0.20 6.19
CA PRO A 454 -25.51 -1.46 6.02
C PRO A 454 -27.00 -1.40 6.42
N HIS A 455 -27.35 -0.51 7.36
CA HIS A 455 -28.71 -0.37 7.89
C HIS A 455 -29.64 0.46 7.00
N LEU A 456 -29.08 1.38 6.20
CA LEU A 456 -29.89 2.22 5.30
C LEU A 456 -30.51 1.39 4.16
N VAL A 457 -29.88 0.27 3.79
CA VAL A 457 -30.41 -0.68 2.80
C VAL A 457 -31.76 -1.28 3.24
N HIS A 458 -31.95 -1.45 4.56
CA HIS A 458 -33.22 -1.92 5.13
C HIS A 458 -34.23 -0.76 5.31
N GLY A 459 -33.74 0.48 5.42
CA GLY A 459 -34.53 1.68 5.71
C GLY A 459 -35.13 2.39 4.50
N GLU A 460 -34.59 2.21 3.28
CA GLU A 460 -35.12 2.85 2.05
C GLU A 460 -36.56 2.43 1.69
N ARG A 461 -37.15 1.44 2.38
CA ARG A 461 -38.55 1.03 2.19
C ARG A 461 -39.56 1.63 3.18
N HIS A 462 -39.13 2.42 4.18
CA HIS A 462 -40.07 3.13 5.05
C HIS A 462 -40.32 4.57 4.57
N THR A 463 -40.96 4.71 3.39
CA THR A 463 -41.68 5.94 2.99
C THR A 463 -42.87 6.28 3.89
N THR A 464 -43.00 5.61 5.05
CA THR A 464 -43.91 5.96 6.15
C THR A 464 -43.29 6.95 7.14
N SER A 465 -41.95 7.07 7.20
CA SER A 465 -41.25 7.94 8.15
C SER A 465 -41.43 9.43 7.86
N PHE A 466 -41.56 9.84 6.59
CA PHE A 466 -41.70 11.24 6.22
C PHE A 466 -43.05 11.82 6.67
N TRP A 467 -44.14 11.10 6.39
CA TRP A 467 -45.48 11.50 6.83
C TRP A 467 -45.65 11.48 8.35
N LEU A 468 -45.02 10.53 9.05
CA LEU A 468 -45.01 10.50 10.53
C LEU A 468 -44.26 11.70 11.13
N ARG A 469 -43.13 12.12 10.54
CA ARG A 469 -42.39 13.31 10.99
C ARG A 469 -43.15 14.61 10.71
N VAL A 470 -43.82 14.70 9.56
CA VAL A 470 -44.70 15.84 9.22
C VAL A 470 -45.91 15.90 10.14
N ALA A 471 -46.53 14.76 10.46
CA ALA A 471 -47.68 14.69 11.38
C ALA A 471 -47.29 15.04 12.83
N LEU A 472 -46.14 14.55 13.32
CA LEU A 472 -45.60 14.91 14.64
C LEU A 472 -45.22 16.40 14.71
N GLY A 473 -44.65 16.97 13.64
CA GLY A 473 -44.35 18.39 13.55
C GLY A 473 -45.60 19.28 13.56
N ALA A 474 -46.64 18.89 12.83
CA ALA A 474 -47.93 19.59 12.81
C ALA A 474 -48.66 19.51 14.16
N ALA A 475 -48.63 18.35 14.83
CA ALA A 475 -49.18 18.19 16.17
C ALA A 475 -48.42 19.03 17.22
N GLY A 476 -47.09 19.08 17.13
CA GLY A 476 -46.25 19.91 18.00
C GLY A 476 -46.52 21.42 17.83
N ALA A 477 -46.70 21.89 16.59
CA ALA A 477 -47.05 23.28 16.31
C ALA A 477 -48.45 23.65 16.83
N ALA A 478 -49.43 22.75 16.73
CA ALA A 478 -50.76 22.96 17.28
C ALA A 478 -50.76 23.05 18.81
N VAL A 479 -50.00 22.18 19.50
CA VAL A 479 -49.87 22.22 20.96
C VAL A 479 -49.16 23.50 21.42
N ALA A 480 -48.11 23.93 20.71
CA ALA A 480 -47.42 25.18 21.01
C ALA A 480 -48.33 26.41 20.81
N ALA A 481 -49.16 26.43 19.77
CA ALA A 481 -50.12 27.50 19.53
C ALA A 481 -51.21 27.57 20.62
N VAL A 482 -51.73 26.41 21.05
CA VAL A 482 -52.74 26.33 22.13
C VAL A 482 -52.15 26.76 23.46
N LEU A 483 -50.92 26.36 23.79
CA LEU A 483 -50.24 26.79 25.03
C LEU A 483 -49.93 28.29 25.01
N SER A 484 -49.50 28.83 23.86
CA SER A 484 -49.22 30.26 23.68
C SER A 484 -50.50 31.11 23.80
N PHE A 485 -51.62 30.64 23.22
CA PHE A 485 -52.91 31.32 23.34
C PHE A 485 -53.49 31.26 24.77
N SER A 486 -53.25 30.15 25.46
CA SER A 486 -53.66 29.97 26.87
C SER A 486 -52.86 30.89 27.80
N LEU A 487 -51.54 30.99 27.60
CA LEU A 487 -50.66 31.92 28.31
C LEU A 487 -51.02 33.39 28.03
N TYR A 488 -51.33 33.73 26.77
CA TYR A 488 -51.80 35.07 26.41
C TYR A 488 -53.12 35.43 27.11
N ARG A 489 -54.09 34.51 27.17
CA ARG A 489 -55.36 34.73 27.89
C ARG A 489 -55.19 34.91 29.40
N VAL A 490 -54.23 34.21 30.02
CA VAL A 490 -53.93 34.35 31.45
C VAL A 490 -53.26 35.69 31.74
N LEU A 491 -52.36 36.16 30.87
CA LEU A 491 -51.68 37.44 31.01
C LEU A 491 -52.59 38.66 30.76
N VAL A 492 -53.57 38.55 29.86
CA VAL A 492 -54.52 39.65 29.56
C VAL A 492 -55.64 39.78 30.60
N LYS A 493 -55.98 38.71 31.34
CA LYS A 493 -56.94 38.76 32.46
C LYS A 493 -56.35 39.28 33.79
N SER A 494 -55.03 39.50 33.83
CA SER A 494 -54.28 39.95 35.01
C SER A 494 -53.94 41.44 34.98
N ARG A 495 -54.62 42.25 34.16
CA ARG A 495 -54.47 43.71 34.13
C ARG A 495 -55.79 44.40 34.42
#